data_AF-A0A6N8UMX7-F1
#
_entry.id   AF-A0A6N8UMX7-F1
#
_cell.length_a   1.000
_cell.length_b   1.000
_cell.length_c   1.000
_cell.angle_alpha   90.00
_cell.angle_beta   90.00
_cell.angle_gamma   90.00
#
_symmetry.space_group_name_H-M   'P 1'
#
loop_
_entity.id
_entity.type
_entity.pdbx_description
1 polymer ?
#
loop_
_entity_poly.entity_id
_entity_poly.type
_entity_poly.pdbx_seq_one_letter_code
_entity_poly.pdbx_strand_id
1 'polypeptide(L)'
;MNDLVARGQYHFTSKDLRDALGVSNVATRQALSRLAAKGEVASPARGFYVFVPPEYRRIGCLPADQFIPALMAERGTPYYVGLLSAAQYHGAAHHRPQEFQVVLAGNRPPIVCGSVRVTFVARKRMADVAVDRLNNEHGTILVSSVEATALDLVGYMHRSGGVDRVAGMLAELSEDLDPQKLCDASESASILWSQRLGYLLDFVGAGDKAALLKDHVQRNAKNYTKLLPYVNGSVVQRSKDWRLYANATIEVEA
;
A
#
# COMPACT_ATOMS: atom_id res chain seq x y z
N MET A 1 -24.40 -20.61 5.98
CA MET A 1 -23.79 -19.28 5.75
C MET A 1 -23.53 -18.57 7.08
N ASN A 2 -24.59 -18.32 7.88
CA ASN A 2 -24.44 -17.73 9.23
C ASN A 2 -23.50 -18.53 10.15
N ASP A 3 -23.49 -19.86 10.04
CA ASP A 3 -22.62 -20.71 10.87
C ASP A 3 -21.12 -20.62 10.50
N LEU A 4 -20.76 -20.22 9.27
CA LEU A 4 -19.35 -20.00 8.87
C LEU A 4 -18.87 -18.63 9.33
N VAL A 5 -19.70 -17.61 9.18
CA VAL A 5 -19.44 -16.25 9.68
C VAL A 5 -19.34 -16.25 11.21
N ALA A 6 -20.21 -17.00 11.90
CA ALA A 6 -20.15 -17.17 13.35
C ALA A 6 -18.87 -17.87 13.84
N ARG A 7 -18.16 -18.60 12.97
CA ARG A 7 -16.85 -19.23 13.24
C ARG A 7 -15.68 -18.34 12.79
N GLY A 8 -15.93 -17.09 12.42
CA GLY A 8 -14.91 -16.13 11.96
C GLY A 8 -14.43 -16.35 10.53
N GLN A 9 -15.11 -17.18 9.73
CA GLN A 9 -14.76 -17.41 8.34
C GLN A 9 -15.56 -16.49 7.40
N TYR A 10 -14.94 -15.39 6.99
CA TYR A 10 -15.56 -14.35 6.16
C TYR A 10 -15.38 -14.52 4.65
N HIS A 11 -14.70 -15.59 4.22
CA HIS A 11 -14.40 -15.89 2.83
C HIS A 11 -14.43 -17.40 2.57
N PHE A 12 -14.60 -17.78 1.31
CA PHE A 12 -14.59 -19.17 0.87
C PHE A 12 -14.26 -19.28 -0.62
N THR A 13 -13.84 -20.45 -1.05
CA THR A 13 -13.56 -20.75 -2.45
C THR A 13 -14.74 -21.45 -3.14
N SER A 14 -14.75 -21.46 -4.48
CA SER A 14 -15.71 -22.31 -5.21
C SER A 14 -15.58 -23.79 -4.84
N LYS A 15 -14.38 -24.24 -4.46
CA LYS A 15 -14.13 -25.61 -4.02
C LYS A 15 -14.80 -25.86 -2.68
N ASP A 16 -14.62 -24.97 -1.71
CA ASP A 16 -15.22 -25.11 -0.37
C ASP A 16 -16.74 -25.23 -0.46
N LEU A 17 -17.39 -24.37 -1.25
CA LEU A 17 -18.84 -24.41 -1.41
C LEU A 17 -19.30 -25.70 -2.09
N ARG A 18 -18.59 -26.14 -3.12
CA ARG A 18 -18.93 -27.38 -3.83
C ARG A 18 -18.82 -28.58 -2.89
N ASP A 19 -17.71 -28.66 -2.17
CA ASP A 19 -17.41 -29.78 -1.28
C ASP A 19 -18.38 -29.79 -0.08
N ALA A 20 -18.76 -28.62 0.45
CA ALA A 20 -19.76 -28.49 1.51
C ALA A 20 -21.19 -28.84 1.08
N LEU A 21 -21.57 -28.54 -0.18
CA LEU A 21 -22.91 -28.84 -0.69
C LEU A 21 -23.02 -30.23 -1.35
N GLY A 22 -21.89 -30.87 -1.67
CA GLY A 22 -21.88 -32.16 -2.39
C GLY A 22 -22.47 -32.09 -3.80
N VAL A 23 -22.40 -30.92 -4.46
CA VAL A 23 -23.06 -30.69 -5.76
C VAL A 23 -22.07 -30.57 -6.92
N SER A 24 -22.57 -30.62 -8.15
CA SER A 24 -21.75 -30.42 -9.35
C SER A 24 -21.18 -28.99 -9.45
N ASN A 25 -20.15 -28.81 -10.28
CA ASN A 25 -19.60 -27.49 -10.59
C ASN A 25 -20.67 -26.53 -11.17
N VAL A 26 -21.62 -27.06 -11.97
CA VAL A 26 -22.71 -26.25 -12.56
C VAL A 26 -23.67 -25.78 -11.48
N ALA A 27 -24.10 -26.67 -10.59
CA ALA A 27 -24.96 -26.33 -9.47
C ALA A 27 -24.28 -25.34 -8.50
N THR A 28 -22.97 -25.49 -8.27
CA THR A 28 -22.17 -24.54 -7.47
C THR A 28 -22.19 -23.13 -8.08
N ARG A 29 -21.98 -23.00 -9.40
CA ARG A 29 -22.04 -21.71 -10.09
C ARG A 29 -23.43 -21.07 -10.01
N GLN A 30 -24.49 -21.87 -10.17
CA GLN A 30 -25.87 -21.39 -10.02
C GLN A 30 -26.17 -20.92 -8.59
N ALA A 31 -25.69 -21.64 -7.57
CA ALA A 31 -25.81 -21.23 -6.17
C ALA A 31 -25.10 -19.89 -5.92
N LEU A 32 -23.84 -19.76 -6.34
CA LEU A 32 -23.06 -18.52 -6.24
C LEU A 32 -23.72 -17.35 -6.95
N SER A 33 -24.22 -17.56 -8.16
CA SER A 33 -24.93 -16.52 -8.92
C SER A 33 -26.18 -16.03 -8.19
N ARG A 34 -26.96 -16.93 -7.59
CA ARG A 34 -28.14 -16.55 -6.78
C ARG A 34 -27.75 -15.75 -5.54
N LEU A 35 -26.69 -16.13 -4.84
CA LEU A 35 -26.20 -15.39 -3.66
C LEU A 35 -25.66 -14.00 -4.05
N ALA A 36 -24.91 -13.92 -5.15
CA ALA A 36 -24.39 -12.65 -5.66
C ALA A 36 -25.52 -11.71 -6.11
N ALA A 37 -26.56 -12.24 -6.76
CA ALA A 37 -27.74 -11.47 -7.14
C ALA A 37 -28.52 -10.90 -5.94
N LYS A 38 -28.44 -11.56 -4.77
CA LYS A 38 -28.98 -11.07 -3.51
C LYS A 38 -28.04 -10.10 -2.76
N GLY A 39 -26.82 -9.90 -3.26
CA GLY A 39 -25.79 -9.11 -2.59
C GLY A 39 -25.28 -9.75 -1.29
N GLU A 40 -25.44 -11.07 -1.13
CA GLU A 40 -24.98 -11.80 0.07
C GLU A 40 -23.52 -12.25 -0.04
N VAL A 41 -23.00 -12.35 -1.27
CA VAL A 41 -21.60 -12.66 -1.55
C VAL A 41 -21.07 -11.78 -2.67
N ALA A 42 -19.77 -11.51 -2.64
CA ALA A 42 -19.05 -10.85 -3.72
C ALA A 42 -17.78 -11.64 -4.06
N SER A 43 -17.20 -11.40 -5.24
CA SER A 43 -16.00 -12.12 -5.70
C SER A 43 -14.87 -11.13 -6.02
N PRO A 44 -13.95 -10.88 -5.07
CA PRO A 44 -12.76 -10.06 -5.31
C PRO A 44 -11.78 -10.68 -6.31
N ALA A 45 -11.81 -12.00 -6.48
CA ALA A 45 -10.96 -12.70 -7.43
C ALA A 45 -11.62 -14.00 -7.89
N ARG A 46 -11.30 -14.45 -9.10
CA ARG A 46 -11.87 -15.68 -9.67
C ARG A 46 -11.72 -16.87 -8.72
N GLY A 47 -12.84 -17.46 -8.34
CA GLY A 47 -12.89 -18.64 -7.47
C GLY A 47 -12.77 -18.34 -5.98
N PHE A 48 -12.65 -17.06 -5.60
CA PHE A 48 -12.60 -16.56 -4.23
C PHE A 48 -13.81 -15.66 -3.98
N TYR A 49 -14.51 -15.90 -2.88
CA TYR A 49 -15.74 -15.20 -2.52
C TYR A 49 -15.66 -14.72 -1.08
N VAL A 50 -16.27 -13.56 -0.83
CA VAL A 50 -16.44 -13.00 0.49
C VAL A 50 -17.91 -12.91 0.82
N PHE A 51 -18.27 -13.14 2.08
CA PHE A 51 -19.60 -12.81 2.57
C PHE A 51 -19.76 -11.30 2.65
N VAL A 52 -20.91 -10.78 2.24
CA VAL A 52 -21.23 -9.34 2.29
C VAL A 52 -22.30 -9.11 3.34
N PRO A 53 -21.90 -8.68 4.55
CA PRO A 53 -22.81 -8.24 5.61
C PRO A 53 -23.75 -7.11 5.15
N PRO A 54 -24.92 -6.95 5.77
CA PRO A 54 -25.88 -5.89 5.44
C PRO A 54 -25.27 -4.48 5.31
N GLU A 55 -24.36 -4.12 6.22
CA GLU A 55 -23.65 -2.84 6.27
C GLU A 55 -22.77 -2.59 5.03
N TYR A 56 -22.29 -3.64 4.38
CA TYR A 56 -21.45 -3.56 3.18
C TYR A 56 -22.22 -3.78 1.87
N ARG A 57 -23.54 -4.08 1.92
CA ARG A 57 -24.34 -4.32 0.70
C ARG A 57 -24.36 -3.15 -0.26
N ARG A 58 -24.35 -1.91 0.25
CA ARG A 58 -24.32 -0.70 -0.60
C ARG A 58 -22.98 -0.56 -1.34
N ILE A 59 -21.88 -0.90 -0.67
CA ILE A 59 -20.52 -0.93 -1.25
C ILE A 59 -20.38 -2.13 -2.21
N GLY A 60 -21.15 -3.20 -1.97
CA GLY A 60 -21.21 -4.39 -2.83
C GLY A 60 -20.02 -5.34 -2.66
N CYS A 61 -19.18 -5.12 -1.64
CA CYS A 61 -18.05 -5.98 -1.29
C CYS A 61 -17.55 -5.62 0.12
N LEU A 62 -16.76 -6.51 0.73
CA LEU A 62 -16.02 -6.18 1.95
C LEU A 62 -14.93 -5.12 1.66
N PRO A 63 -14.62 -4.25 2.63
CA PRO A 63 -13.42 -3.42 2.59
C PRO A 63 -12.15 -4.24 2.24
N ALA A 64 -11.23 -3.61 1.51
CA ALA A 64 -10.08 -4.32 0.94
C ALA A 64 -9.16 -4.94 2.02
N ASP A 65 -8.93 -4.20 3.10
CA ASP A 65 -8.19 -4.65 4.27
C ASP A 65 -8.79 -5.90 4.92
N GLN A 66 -10.09 -6.14 4.75
CA GLN A 66 -10.79 -7.28 5.31
C GLN A 66 -10.72 -8.56 4.47
N PHE A 67 -10.36 -8.48 3.18
CA PHE A 67 -10.25 -9.68 2.33
C PHE A 67 -8.86 -9.91 1.74
N ILE A 68 -8.01 -8.88 1.66
CA ILE A 68 -6.66 -9.02 1.10
C ILE A 68 -5.81 -10.03 1.87
N PRO A 69 -5.77 -10.06 3.22
CA PRO A 69 -4.98 -11.05 3.95
C PRO A 69 -5.35 -12.49 3.57
N ALA A 70 -6.64 -12.80 3.55
CA ALA A 70 -7.17 -14.11 3.18
C ALA A 70 -6.91 -14.45 1.71
N LEU A 71 -7.13 -13.49 0.79
CA LEU A 71 -6.90 -13.68 -0.63
C LEU A 71 -5.42 -13.95 -0.94
N MET A 72 -4.51 -13.25 -0.26
CA MET A 72 -3.06 -13.43 -0.47
C MET A 72 -2.57 -14.74 0.13
N ALA A 73 -3.09 -15.15 1.30
CA ALA A 73 -2.82 -16.45 1.91
C ALA A 73 -3.29 -17.61 1.00
N GLU A 74 -4.52 -17.55 0.49
CA GLU A 74 -5.07 -18.57 -0.45
C GLU A 74 -4.23 -18.70 -1.73
N ARG A 75 -3.57 -17.62 -2.15
CA ARG A 75 -2.70 -17.60 -3.33
C ARG A 75 -1.23 -17.88 -3.02
N GLY A 76 -0.86 -18.08 -1.75
CA GLY A 76 0.53 -18.19 -1.32
C GLY A 76 1.39 -17.00 -1.78
N THR A 77 0.80 -15.80 -1.87
CA THR A 77 1.47 -14.61 -2.42
C THR A 77 1.87 -13.67 -1.29
N PRO A 78 3.17 -13.47 -1.02
CA PRO A 78 3.63 -12.45 -0.08
C PRO A 78 3.17 -11.05 -0.51
N TYR A 79 2.80 -10.23 0.46
CA TYR A 79 2.32 -8.86 0.24
C TYR A 79 2.61 -7.98 1.45
N TYR A 80 2.52 -6.67 1.24
CA TYR A 80 2.22 -5.71 2.31
C TYR A 80 1.34 -4.58 1.77
N VAL A 81 0.65 -3.87 2.66
CA VAL A 81 -0.06 -2.62 2.36
C VAL A 81 0.97 -1.50 2.38
N GLY A 82 1.06 -0.73 1.30
CA GLY A 82 2.08 0.32 1.13
C GLY A 82 1.49 1.64 0.68
N LEU A 83 2.37 2.60 0.38
CA LEU A 83 2.02 3.92 -0.18
C LEU A 83 0.93 4.63 0.68
N LEU A 84 -0.11 5.21 0.05
CA LEU A 84 -1.15 5.99 0.73
C LEU A 84 -1.98 5.14 1.69
N SER A 85 -2.18 3.86 1.37
CA SER A 85 -2.94 2.97 2.25
C SER A 85 -2.19 2.68 3.55
N ALA A 86 -0.86 2.50 3.49
CA ALA A 86 -0.04 2.38 4.68
C ALA A 86 0.04 3.70 5.46
N ALA A 87 0.21 4.82 4.76
CA ALA A 87 0.25 6.13 5.38
C ALA A 87 -1.03 6.41 6.21
N GLN A 88 -2.20 5.99 5.71
CA GLN A 88 -3.45 6.05 6.49
C GLN A 88 -3.41 5.24 7.79
N TYR A 89 -2.78 4.06 7.81
CA TYR A 89 -2.64 3.26 9.04
C TYR A 89 -1.69 3.92 10.05
N HIS A 90 -0.75 4.72 9.57
CA HIS A 90 0.18 5.50 10.39
C HIS A 90 -0.36 6.91 10.71
N GLY A 91 -1.66 7.15 10.52
CA GLY A 91 -2.27 8.46 10.80
C GLY A 91 -1.99 9.55 9.77
N ALA A 92 -1.07 9.33 8.84
CA ALA A 92 -0.65 10.28 7.81
C ALA A 92 -1.49 10.14 6.53
N ALA A 93 -2.76 10.54 6.60
CA ALA A 93 -3.63 10.79 5.45
C ALA A 93 -4.97 11.36 5.94
N HIS A 94 -5.17 12.67 5.83
CA HIS A 94 -6.45 13.32 6.18
C HIS A 94 -7.67 12.79 5.39
N HIS A 95 -7.43 12.14 4.25
CA HIS A 95 -8.47 11.52 3.43
C HIS A 95 -8.15 10.07 3.12
N ARG A 96 -9.15 9.20 3.25
CA ARG A 96 -9.05 7.81 2.81
C ARG A 96 -8.63 7.75 1.33
N PRO A 97 -7.59 6.98 0.98
CA PRO A 97 -7.25 6.73 -0.41
C PRO A 97 -8.46 6.16 -1.16
N GLN A 98 -8.64 6.60 -2.40
CA GLN A 98 -9.73 6.09 -3.26
C GLN A 98 -9.56 4.60 -3.59
N GLU A 99 -8.32 4.11 -3.54
CA GLU A 99 -7.96 2.74 -3.85
C GLU A 99 -7.04 2.20 -2.77
N PHE A 100 -7.25 0.95 -2.38
CA PHE A 100 -6.38 0.26 -1.45
C PHE A 100 -5.11 -0.20 -2.17
N GLN A 101 -3.94 0.17 -1.67
CA GLN A 101 -2.66 -0.02 -2.34
C GLN A 101 -1.88 -1.16 -1.68
N VAL A 102 -1.59 -2.18 -2.47
CA VAL A 102 -0.88 -3.39 -2.03
C VAL A 102 0.39 -3.56 -2.84
N VAL A 103 1.50 -3.84 -2.18
CA VAL A 103 2.79 -4.10 -2.83
C VAL A 103 3.03 -5.61 -2.92
N LEU A 104 3.45 -6.06 -4.11
CA LEU A 104 3.77 -7.44 -4.44
C LEU A 104 5.15 -7.53 -5.12
N ALA A 105 5.71 -8.73 -5.22
CA ALA A 105 6.96 -8.97 -5.95
C ALA A 105 6.84 -8.78 -7.48
N GLY A 106 5.62 -8.88 -8.02
CA GLY A 106 5.36 -8.83 -9.46
C GLY A 106 4.08 -8.07 -9.80
N ASN A 107 3.93 -7.73 -11.09
CA ASN A 107 2.77 -7.00 -11.57
C ASN A 107 1.50 -7.84 -11.47
N ARG A 108 0.39 -7.21 -11.05
CA ARG A 108 -0.93 -7.82 -10.96
C ARG A 108 -2.00 -6.81 -11.39
N PRO A 109 -3.03 -7.24 -12.15
CA PRO A 109 -4.14 -6.35 -12.48
C PRO A 109 -4.90 -5.94 -11.20
N PRO A 110 -5.50 -4.73 -11.18
CA PRO A 110 -6.28 -4.27 -10.05
C PRO A 110 -7.50 -5.15 -9.77
N ILE A 111 -7.98 -5.12 -8.54
CA ILE A 111 -9.27 -5.74 -8.16
C ILE A 111 -10.33 -4.64 -8.16
N VAL A 112 -11.48 -4.96 -8.76
CA VAL A 112 -12.71 -4.18 -8.63
C VAL A 112 -13.79 -5.13 -8.13
N CYS A 113 -14.36 -4.84 -6.96
CA CYS A 113 -15.39 -5.63 -6.32
C CYS A 113 -16.43 -4.68 -5.71
N GLY A 114 -17.60 -4.56 -6.34
CA GLY A 114 -18.53 -3.47 -6.04
C GLY A 114 -17.85 -2.10 -6.25
N SER A 115 -17.92 -1.21 -5.28
CA SER A 115 -17.17 0.06 -5.28
C SER A 115 -15.76 -0.05 -4.69
N VAL A 116 -15.36 -1.22 -4.19
CA VAL A 116 -14.02 -1.43 -3.60
C VAL A 116 -13.01 -1.63 -4.72
N ARG A 117 -11.91 -0.86 -4.64
CA ARG A 117 -10.79 -0.92 -5.57
C ARG A 117 -9.50 -1.25 -4.85
N VAL A 118 -8.75 -2.20 -5.39
CA VAL A 118 -7.39 -2.52 -4.94
C VAL A 118 -6.44 -2.38 -6.11
N THR A 119 -5.37 -1.63 -5.93
CA THR A 119 -4.28 -1.53 -6.89
C THR A 119 -3.04 -2.22 -6.36
N PHE A 120 -2.26 -2.75 -7.30
CA PHE A 120 -1.02 -3.44 -6.99
C PHE A 120 0.17 -2.65 -7.51
N VAL A 121 1.20 -2.56 -6.68
CA VAL A 121 2.50 -1.98 -7.03
C VAL A 121 3.53 -3.10 -6.98
N ALA A 122 4.32 -3.25 -8.04
CA ALA A 122 5.39 -4.24 -8.06
C ALA A 122 6.68 -3.66 -7.48
N ARG A 123 7.29 -4.38 -6.53
CA ARG A 123 8.59 -4.05 -5.94
C ARG A 123 9.47 -5.30 -5.89
N LYS A 124 10.60 -5.27 -6.61
CA LYS A 124 11.51 -6.42 -6.74
C LYS A 124 12.05 -6.92 -5.40
N ARG A 125 12.43 -6.00 -4.52
CA ARG A 125 12.98 -6.29 -3.18
C ARG A 125 11.93 -6.16 -2.07
N MET A 126 10.68 -6.55 -2.35
CA MET A 126 9.61 -6.41 -1.37
C MET A 126 9.82 -7.25 -0.10
N ALA A 127 10.58 -8.35 -0.20
CA ALA A 127 10.86 -9.25 0.93
C ALA A 127 11.79 -8.63 1.98
N ASP A 128 12.56 -7.61 1.60
CA ASP A 128 13.48 -6.90 2.49
C ASP A 128 12.82 -5.70 3.19
N VAL A 129 11.53 -5.47 2.92
CA VAL A 129 10.80 -4.33 3.46
C VAL A 129 10.30 -4.66 4.86
N ALA A 130 10.62 -3.80 5.82
CA ALA A 130 10.08 -3.90 7.17
C ALA A 130 8.56 -3.71 7.17
N VAL A 131 7.85 -4.61 7.86
CA VAL A 131 6.38 -4.61 7.94
C VAL A 131 5.90 -4.77 9.37
N ASP A 132 4.87 -4.01 9.72
CA ASP A 132 4.13 -4.11 10.96
C ASP A 132 2.90 -5.00 10.78
N ARG A 133 2.54 -5.71 11.85
CA ARG A 133 1.37 -6.58 11.91
C ARG A 133 0.27 -5.85 12.67
N LEU A 134 -0.74 -5.36 11.97
CA LEU A 134 -1.86 -4.64 12.56
C LEU A 134 -3.10 -5.53 12.59
N ASN A 135 -3.85 -5.47 13.69
CA ASN A 135 -5.13 -6.17 13.78
C ASN A 135 -6.23 -5.33 13.15
N ASN A 136 -7.12 -5.98 12.40
CA ASN A 136 -8.36 -5.39 11.89
C ASN A 136 -9.55 -6.30 12.25
N GLU A 137 -10.76 -5.89 11.85
CA GLU A 137 -12.01 -6.59 12.18
C GLU A 137 -11.99 -8.08 11.82
N HIS A 138 -11.29 -8.46 10.76
CA HIS A 138 -11.31 -9.83 10.20
C HIS A 138 -9.95 -10.54 10.22
N GLY A 139 -8.97 -10.03 10.98
CA GLY A 139 -7.68 -10.70 11.17
C GLY A 139 -6.49 -9.73 11.30
N THR A 140 -5.35 -10.15 10.76
CA THR A 140 -4.11 -9.36 10.79
C THR A 140 -3.74 -8.94 9.37
N ILE A 141 -3.42 -7.66 9.21
CA ILE A 141 -2.91 -7.10 7.97
C ILE A 141 -1.43 -6.72 8.11
N LEU A 142 -0.68 -6.92 7.03
CA LEU A 142 0.74 -6.54 6.95
C LEU A 142 0.85 -5.16 6.32
N VAL A 143 1.40 -4.19 7.05
CA VAL A 143 1.55 -2.80 6.59
C VAL A 143 3.03 -2.47 6.58
N SER A 144 3.56 -1.76 5.57
CA SER A 144 4.94 -1.27 5.62
C SER A 144 5.16 -0.43 6.87
N SER A 145 6.33 -0.53 7.52
CA SER A 145 6.66 0.34 8.66
C SER A 145 6.56 1.82 8.27
N VAL A 146 6.51 2.73 9.24
CA VAL A 146 6.46 4.18 8.98
C VAL A 146 7.61 4.62 8.06
N GLU A 147 8.82 4.10 8.28
CA GLU A 147 10.00 4.41 7.48
C GLU A 147 9.97 3.81 6.07
N ALA A 148 9.51 2.55 5.96
CA ALA A 148 9.30 1.91 4.67
C ALA A 148 8.19 2.61 3.86
N THR A 149 7.16 3.10 4.54
CA THR A 149 6.06 3.88 3.95
C THR A 149 6.59 5.19 3.38
N ALA A 150 7.42 5.93 4.12
CA ALA A 150 8.06 7.15 3.64
C ALA A 150 8.89 6.91 2.36
N LEU A 151 9.65 5.80 2.31
CA LEU A 151 10.39 5.39 1.11
C LEU A 151 9.47 5.04 -0.06
N ASP A 152 8.40 4.30 0.17
CA ASP A 152 7.44 3.93 -0.88
C ASP A 152 6.73 5.16 -1.46
N LEU A 153 6.31 6.10 -0.62
CA LEU A 153 5.67 7.35 -1.04
C LEU A 153 6.54 8.11 -2.03
N VAL A 154 7.84 8.21 -1.76
CA VAL A 154 8.82 8.87 -2.64
C VAL A 154 9.19 8.03 -3.85
N GLY A 155 9.36 6.72 -3.66
CA GLY A 155 9.71 5.77 -4.72
C GLY A 155 8.63 5.66 -5.80
N TYR A 156 7.36 5.80 -5.38
CA TYR A 156 6.18 5.70 -6.21
C TYR A 156 5.34 6.97 -6.19
N MET A 157 5.96 8.15 -6.15
CA MET A 157 5.31 9.46 -6.04
C MET A 157 4.12 9.68 -7.00
N HIS A 158 4.21 9.17 -8.24
CA HIS A 158 3.13 9.21 -9.24
C HIS A 158 1.88 8.39 -8.86
N ARG A 159 2.02 7.41 -7.97
CA ARG A 159 0.93 6.60 -7.37
C ARG A 159 0.49 7.13 -6.00
N SER A 160 1.20 8.14 -5.48
CA SER A 160 0.96 8.75 -4.18
C SER A 160 0.37 10.17 -4.29
N GLY A 161 -0.14 10.54 -5.47
CA GLY A 161 -0.79 11.83 -5.69
C GLY A 161 0.15 13.01 -5.99
N GLY A 162 1.43 12.75 -6.28
CA GLY A 162 2.40 13.79 -6.66
C GLY A 162 3.28 14.26 -5.51
N VAL A 163 4.24 15.15 -5.79
CA VAL A 163 5.28 15.56 -4.84
C VAL A 163 4.71 16.38 -3.68
N ASP A 164 3.77 17.27 -3.95
CA ASP A 164 3.14 18.16 -2.97
C ASP A 164 2.44 17.37 -1.87
N ARG A 165 1.56 16.44 -2.29
CA ARG A 165 0.87 15.54 -1.36
C ARG A 165 1.86 14.65 -0.59
N VAL A 166 2.90 14.16 -1.27
CA VAL A 166 3.93 13.35 -0.61
C VAL A 166 4.70 14.16 0.42
N ALA A 167 5.02 15.43 0.16
CA ALA A 167 5.64 16.31 1.13
C ALA A 167 4.73 16.51 2.37
N GLY A 168 3.43 16.81 2.17
CA GLY A 168 2.48 16.93 3.28
C GLY A 168 2.41 15.66 4.15
N MET A 169 2.27 14.48 3.53
CA MET A 169 2.27 13.21 4.28
C MET A 169 3.61 12.93 4.98
N LEU A 170 4.74 13.34 4.41
CA LEU A 170 6.04 13.19 5.06
C LEU A 170 6.17 14.09 6.29
N ALA A 171 5.53 15.27 6.30
CA ALA A 171 5.46 16.11 7.49
C ALA A 171 4.71 15.39 8.62
N GLU A 172 3.54 14.82 8.34
CA GLU A 172 2.75 14.03 9.31
C GLU A 172 3.53 12.78 9.78
N LEU A 173 4.05 11.97 8.86
CA LEU A 173 4.81 10.76 9.21
C LEU A 173 6.08 11.05 10.02
N SER A 174 6.65 12.25 9.89
CA SER A 174 7.93 12.59 10.52
C SER A 174 7.90 12.54 12.04
N GLU A 175 6.73 12.70 12.65
CA GLU A 175 6.55 12.62 14.10
C GLU A 175 7.00 11.25 14.64
N ASP A 176 6.66 10.18 13.91
CA ASP A 176 6.92 8.79 14.29
C ASP A 176 8.18 8.17 13.65
N LEU A 177 8.85 8.88 12.73
CA LEU A 177 10.08 8.38 12.10
C LEU A 177 11.21 8.21 13.11
N ASP A 178 11.85 7.04 13.08
CA ASP A 178 13.12 6.77 13.74
C ASP A 178 14.29 6.89 12.73
N PRO A 179 15.32 7.73 13.00
CA PRO A 179 16.42 7.94 12.06
C PRO A 179 17.22 6.67 11.72
N GLN A 180 17.39 5.75 12.68
CA GLN A 180 18.15 4.52 12.48
C GLN A 180 17.34 3.55 11.63
N LYS A 181 16.09 3.30 11.99
CA LYS A 181 15.18 2.46 11.19
C LYS A 181 14.99 3.01 9.79
N LEU A 182 15.01 4.33 9.61
CA LEU A 182 14.91 4.95 8.30
C LEU A 182 16.14 4.67 7.43
N CYS A 183 17.33 4.75 8.03
CA CYS A 183 18.56 4.35 7.36
C CYS A 183 18.54 2.87 6.98
N ASP A 184 18.12 2.00 7.90
CA ASP A 184 18.03 0.55 7.68
C ASP A 184 17.02 0.21 6.58
N ALA A 185 15.82 0.82 6.61
CA ALA A 185 14.79 0.64 5.60
C ALA A 185 15.27 1.07 4.20
N SER A 186 16.14 2.08 4.12
CA SER A 186 16.69 2.57 2.85
C SER A 186 17.52 1.55 2.10
N GLU A 187 18.10 0.57 2.82
CA GLU A 187 18.87 -0.52 2.21
C GLU A 187 18.02 -1.43 1.34
N SER A 188 16.70 -1.45 1.56
CA SER A 188 15.72 -2.20 0.75
C SER A 188 15.34 -1.50 -0.57
N ALA A 189 15.84 -0.29 -0.80
CA ALA A 189 15.44 0.60 -1.89
C ALA A 189 16.63 1.06 -2.75
N SER A 190 16.33 1.74 -3.86
CA SER A 190 17.36 2.42 -4.64
C SER A 190 17.86 3.64 -3.88
N ILE A 191 19.17 3.93 -3.95
CA ILE A 191 19.76 5.15 -3.38
C ILE A 191 19.06 6.43 -3.87
N LEU A 192 18.46 6.40 -5.08
CA LEU A 192 17.70 7.52 -5.63
C LEU A 192 16.47 7.87 -4.78
N TRP A 193 15.88 6.89 -4.08
CA TRP A 193 14.75 7.11 -3.17
C TRP A 193 15.23 7.81 -1.92
N SER A 194 16.35 7.36 -1.34
CA SER A 194 17.00 8.00 -0.18
C SER A 194 17.36 9.47 -0.45
N GLN A 195 17.92 9.75 -1.64
CA GLN A 195 18.24 11.13 -2.05
C GLN A 195 17.00 12.03 -2.09
N ARG A 196 15.90 11.54 -2.65
CA ARG A 196 14.63 12.29 -2.76
C ARG A 196 13.95 12.44 -1.41
N LEU A 197 13.91 11.37 -0.62
CA LEU A 197 13.28 11.36 0.69
C LEU A 197 13.98 12.33 1.63
N GLY A 198 15.31 12.26 1.71
CA GLY A 198 16.08 13.18 2.53
C GLY A 198 15.88 14.64 2.14
N TYR A 199 15.85 14.95 0.85
CA TYR A 199 15.55 16.31 0.39
C TYR A 199 14.15 16.78 0.81
N LEU A 200 13.14 15.90 0.70
CA LEU A 200 11.77 16.24 1.08
C LEU A 200 11.61 16.38 2.60
N LEU A 201 12.32 15.58 3.40
CA LEU A 201 12.34 15.72 4.86
C LEU A 201 13.00 17.03 5.29
N ASP A 202 14.12 17.42 4.68
CA ASP A 202 14.72 18.75 4.90
C ASP A 202 13.74 19.88 4.53
N PHE A 203 13.01 19.71 3.42
CA PHE A 203 12.03 20.70 2.94
C PHE A 203 10.87 20.91 3.92
N VAL A 204 10.34 19.85 4.52
CA VAL A 204 9.23 19.93 5.50
C VAL A 204 9.70 20.20 6.93
N GLY A 205 10.99 20.51 7.13
CA GLY A 205 11.55 20.83 8.45
C GLY A 205 11.89 19.61 9.33
N ALA A 206 11.83 18.40 8.78
CA ALA A 206 12.13 17.13 9.45
C ALA A 206 13.53 16.58 9.12
N GLY A 207 14.50 17.47 8.88
CA GLY A 207 15.86 17.10 8.46
C GLY A 207 16.64 16.32 9.52
N ASP A 208 16.30 16.50 10.81
CA ASP A 208 16.84 15.73 11.93
C ASP A 208 16.55 14.23 11.79
N LYS A 209 15.35 13.88 11.30
CA LYS A 209 14.96 12.48 11.02
C LYS A 209 15.81 11.84 9.93
N ALA A 210 16.40 12.65 9.05
CA ALA A 210 17.15 12.19 7.89
C ALA A 210 18.68 12.22 8.09
N ALA A 211 19.19 12.55 9.28
CA ALA A 211 20.64 12.73 9.50
C ALA A 211 21.48 11.49 9.09
N LEU A 212 21.11 10.29 9.56
CA LEU A 212 21.81 9.05 9.21
C LEU A 212 21.62 8.68 7.73
N LEU A 213 20.46 9.01 7.15
CA LEU A 213 20.18 8.83 5.74
C LEU A 213 21.07 9.75 4.88
N LYS A 214 21.37 10.97 5.35
CA LYS A 214 22.28 11.92 4.69
C LYS A 214 23.68 11.33 4.60
N ASP A 215 24.20 10.77 5.69
CA ASP A 215 25.50 10.09 5.69
C ASP A 215 25.52 8.89 4.74
N HIS A 216 24.45 8.10 4.73
CA HIS A 216 24.30 6.98 3.80
C HIS A 216 24.33 7.46 2.35
N VAL A 217 23.61 8.53 2.01
CA VAL A 217 23.61 9.12 0.67
C VAL A 217 24.98 9.66 0.27
N GLN A 218 25.65 10.40 1.15
CA GLN A 218 26.96 10.98 0.85
C GLN A 218 28.03 9.92 0.55
N ARG A 219 27.98 8.78 1.26
CA ARG A 219 28.89 7.64 1.07
C ARG A 219 28.57 6.83 -0.20
N ASN A 220 27.29 6.59 -0.49
CA ASN A 220 26.89 5.59 -1.50
C ASN A 220 26.43 6.18 -2.83
N ALA A 221 25.83 7.37 -2.84
CA ALA A 221 25.35 7.99 -4.08
C ALA A 221 26.53 8.54 -4.87
N LYS A 222 26.67 8.14 -6.15
CA LYS A 222 27.72 8.67 -7.04
C LYS A 222 27.27 9.89 -7.83
N ASN A 223 26.00 9.88 -8.25
CA ASN A 223 25.46 10.86 -9.20
C ASN A 223 24.38 11.72 -8.56
N TYR A 224 24.13 12.86 -9.20
CA TYR A 224 22.97 13.66 -8.88
C TYR A 224 21.71 13.04 -9.49
N THR A 225 20.59 13.13 -8.76
CA THR A 225 19.26 12.71 -9.25
C THR A 225 18.31 13.89 -9.33
N LYS A 226 17.26 13.80 -10.16
CA LYS A 226 16.15 14.77 -10.16
C LYS A 226 15.13 14.40 -9.08
N LEU A 227 14.52 15.42 -8.46
CA LEU A 227 13.37 15.22 -7.57
C LEU A 227 12.24 14.49 -8.31
N LEU A 228 11.83 15.04 -9.46
CA LEU A 228 10.82 14.48 -10.34
C LEU A 228 11.48 13.92 -11.61
N PRO A 229 11.65 12.59 -11.75
CA PRO A 229 12.40 12.01 -12.87
C PRO A 229 11.77 12.28 -14.25
N TYR A 230 10.44 12.42 -14.33
CA TYR A 230 9.71 12.58 -15.59
C TYR A 230 9.38 14.04 -15.95
N VAL A 231 9.81 15.01 -15.13
CA VAL A 231 9.56 16.43 -15.38
C VAL A 231 10.81 17.08 -15.98
N ASN A 232 10.66 17.60 -17.20
CA ASN A 232 11.70 18.36 -17.90
C ASN A 232 11.65 19.85 -17.54
N GLY A 233 11.58 20.14 -16.24
CA GLY A 233 11.68 21.50 -15.71
C GLY A 233 13.13 21.97 -15.63
N SER A 234 13.33 23.29 -15.67
CA SER A 234 14.60 23.90 -15.30
C SER A 234 14.92 23.55 -13.85
N VAL A 235 16.20 23.26 -13.56
CA VAL A 235 16.66 23.04 -12.18
C VAL A 235 16.44 24.33 -11.40
N VAL A 236 15.56 24.28 -10.40
CA VAL A 236 15.25 25.38 -9.48
C VAL A 236 16.35 25.52 -8.45
N GLN A 237 16.80 24.39 -7.87
CA GLN A 237 17.83 24.38 -6.84
C GLN A 237 18.67 23.10 -6.93
N ARG A 238 19.95 23.21 -6.59
CA ARG A 238 20.86 22.06 -6.42
C ARG A 238 21.13 21.83 -4.93
N SER A 239 20.71 20.69 -4.40
CA SER A 239 21.10 20.21 -3.08
C SER A 239 22.39 19.38 -3.18
N LYS A 240 23.48 19.88 -2.58
CA LYS A 240 24.76 19.16 -2.56
C LYS A 240 24.71 17.97 -1.61
N ASP A 241 24.12 18.15 -0.43
CA ASP A 241 24.00 17.14 0.62
C ASP A 241 23.31 15.87 0.12
N TRP A 242 22.19 16.04 -0.59
CA TRP A 242 21.41 14.93 -1.12
C TRP A 242 21.83 14.52 -2.53
N ARG A 243 22.81 15.21 -3.12
CA ARG A 243 23.18 15.10 -4.53
C ARG A 243 21.91 15.12 -5.40
N LEU A 244 21.11 16.17 -5.29
CA LEU A 244 19.79 16.23 -5.93
C LEU A 244 19.56 17.56 -6.63
N TYR A 245 18.92 17.50 -7.80
CA TYR A 245 18.40 18.65 -8.54
C TYR A 245 16.89 18.75 -8.29
N ALA A 246 16.48 19.79 -7.57
CA ALA A 246 15.07 20.15 -7.43
C ALA A 246 14.61 20.79 -8.74
N ASN A 247 13.80 20.06 -9.50
CA ASN A 247 13.32 20.45 -10.83
C ASN A 247 11.82 20.76 -10.85
N ALA A 248 11.25 21.07 -9.68
CA ALA A 248 9.89 21.52 -9.47
C ALA A 248 9.83 22.35 -8.18
N THR A 249 8.89 23.29 -8.12
CA THR A 249 8.47 23.96 -6.88
C THR A 249 7.55 23.01 -6.13
N ILE A 250 7.68 22.92 -4.81
CA ILE A 250 6.82 22.13 -3.94
C ILE A 250 5.92 23.09 -3.18
N GLU A 251 4.62 22.83 -3.20
CA GLU A 251 3.62 23.59 -2.45
C GLU A 251 2.97 22.65 -1.43
N VAL A 252 3.09 22.96 -0.14
CA VAL A 252 2.42 22.19 0.91
C VAL A 252 1.25 23.03 1.38
N GLU A 253 0.04 22.52 1.21
CA GLU A 253 -1.15 23.11 1.83
C GLU A 253 -1.02 22.97 3.34
N ALA A 254 -1.13 24.10 4.04
CA ALA A 254 -1.04 24.19 5.50
C ALA A 254 -2.34 23.78 6.19
#